data_AF-A0A7S0XZ42-F1
#
_entry.id   AF-A0A7S0XZ42-F1
#
_cell.length_a   1.000
_cell.length_b   1.000
_cell.length_c   1.000
_cell.angle_alpha   90.00
_cell.angle_beta   90.00
_cell.angle_gamma   90.00
#
_symmetry.space_group_name_H-M   'P 1'
#
loop_
_entity.id
_entity.type
_entity.pdbx_description
1 polymer ?
#
loop_
_entity_poly.entity_id
_entity_poly.type
_entity_poly.pdbx_seq_one_letter_code
_entity_poly.pdbx_strand_id
1 'polypeptide(L)'
;PIQGGGVSRSIVIDTEGIGSTQAAEKHDATIFSLSLLLSSYFIYNSVGCIDERALNSLSLVANLTEHIHVKGKNISETGAEFSLHFPSFLWLVRDFALQLTNQEGESISARDYLELALKETPGFNEQIESKNRIRRMLCSVFPARDCYTLVRPVTDEEGLQRLSSTPPEMLRAEFREQVHGLQARVFTNAPAKRVGRVEIDGKGLVDLGQAYVNAVNGGAVPAIQDAYSQVCDGRLLRAVAQALAVFESEVALAAEEPPIPDMEARTRLREMEVRARGTFEAEAVDGDIERHRADLEGRLSELGGRMITDNAKRLEKRAVEFLEQAYAPIADKVSSGKFESYDEYESDRKRIKVSCREQNVSREVISTFMEDRISDFASRLDARRREELQGERSKAEAAARAAKGESDVAAQKHEMEVYALKQRLEQSSAYLEEVRERERKAREDEAKEVERLRGSVREEEERRRESEREREKIRSDMAAVQRDRDREKDERERERENRSQREADLVRLLDEAKRDADDMRAEREQERGERERERLRAERQVSESRSKCEALESKVAA
;
A
#
# COMPACT_ATOMS: atom_id res chain seq x y z
N PRO A 1 -26.86 -12.35 -73.51
CA PRO A 1 -26.08 -11.43 -72.65
C PRO A 1 -26.68 -11.36 -71.24
N ILE A 2 -25.99 -11.93 -70.25
CA ILE A 2 -26.41 -11.88 -68.85
C ILE A 2 -26.21 -10.45 -68.32
N GLN A 3 -27.24 -9.87 -67.69
CA GLN A 3 -27.17 -8.52 -67.12
C GLN A 3 -26.58 -8.58 -65.71
N GLY A 4 -25.25 -8.46 -65.65
CA GLY A 4 -24.47 -8.40 -64.41
C GLY A 4 -22.99 -8.53 -64.75
N GLY A 5 -22.14 -7.63 -64.26
CA GLY A 5 -20.72 -7.52 -64.66
C GLY A 5 -19.78 -8.62 -64.15
N GLY A 6 -20.30 -9.80 -63.81
CA GLY A 6 -19.51 -10.95 -63.32
C GLY A 6 -19.01 -11.83 -64.46
N VAL A 7 -17.76 -12.31 -64.36
CA VAL A 7 -17.21 -13.30 -65.28
C VAL A 7 -17.73 -14.69 -64.90
N SER A 8 -18.86 -15.09 -65.49
CA SER A 8 -19.36 -16.47 -65.40
C SER A 8 -18.32 -17.45 -65.95
N ARG A 9 -17.98 -18.48 -65.16
CA ARG A 9 -17.09 -19.57 -65.59
C ARG A 9 -17.89 -20.84 -65.80
N SER A 10 -17.80 -21.42 -66.99
CA SER A 10 -18.35 -22.75 -67.28
C SER A 10 -17.34 -23.83 -66.90
N ILE A 11 -17.82 -24.92 -66.31
CA ILE A 11 -17.05 -26.14 -66.06
C ILE A 11 -17.71 -27.26 -66.88
N VAL A 12 -16.92 -27.95 -67.69
CA VAL A 12 -17.35 -29.13 -68.44
C VAL A 12 -16.93 -30.36 -67.63
N ILE A 13 -17.88 -31.22 -67.29
CA ILE A 13 -17.64 -32.51 -66.65
C ILE A 13 -17.89 -33.57 -67.73
N ASP A 14 -16.84 -34.31 -68.08
CA ASP A 14 -16.94 -35.51 -68.91
C ASP A 14 -17.03 -36.76 -68.00
N THR A 15 -17.66 -37.83 -68.49
CA THR A 15 -18.04 -38.99 -67.67
C THR A 15 -17.78 -40.31 -68.38
N GLU A 16 -17.43 -41.36 -67.63
CA GLU A 16 -17.31 -42.71 -68.18
C GLU A 16 -18.63 -43.20 -68.82
N GLY A 17 -18.51 -43.98 -69.89
CA GLY A 17 -19.64 -44.45 -70.69
C GLY A 17 -20.45 -45.55 -69.99
N ILE A 18 -21.74 -45.28 -69.80
CA ILE A 18 -22.74 -46.21 -69.24
C ILE A 18 -22.84 -47.47 -70.11
N GLY A 19 -22.94 -48.64 -69.47
CA GLY A 19 -23.16 -49.93 -70.14
C GLY A 19 -21.87 -50.61 -70.62
N SER A 20 -20.73 -50.31 -70.00
CA SER A 20 -19.47 -51.01 -70.29
C SER A 20 -19.55 -52.47 -69.84
N THR A 21 -18.92 -53.40 -70.56
CA THR A 21 -18.93 -54.84 -70.25
C THR A 21 -18.08 -55.23 -69.03
N GLN A 22 -17.46 -54.26 -68.36
CA GLN A 22 -16.62 -54.45 -67.18
C GLN A 22 -17.14 -53.71 -65.93
N ALA A 23 -18.03 -52.73 -66.11
CA ALA A 23 -18.65 -52.02 -65.00
C ALA A 23 -19.80 -52.84 -64.39
N ALA A 24 -20.01 -52.67 -63.09
CA ALA A 24 -21.23 -53.12 -62.43
C ALA A 24 -22.29 -52.02 -62.53
N GLU A 25 -23.58 -52.37 -62.69
CA GLU A 25 -24.69 -51.40 -62.81
C GLU A 25 -24.70 -50.32 -61.70
N LYS A 26 -24.24 -50.68 -60.49
CA LYS A 26 -24.08 -49.76 -59.35
C LYS A 26 -23.02 -48.68 -59.58
N HIS A 27 -21.95 -48.98 -60.32
CA HIS A 27 -20.91 -48.00 -60.67
C HIS A 27 -21.45 -46.97 -61.66
N ASP A 28 -22.09 -47.42 -62.74
CA ASP A 28 -22.72 -46.56 -63.74
C ASP A 28 -23.76 -45.62 -63.11
N ALA A 29 -24.63 -46.17 -62.26
CA ALA A 29 -25.60 -45.37 -61.49
C ALA A 29 -24.92 -44.33 -60.58
N THR A 30 -23.75 -44.66 -60.01
CA THR A 30 -22.98 -43.74 -59.16
C THR A 30 -22.38 -42.59 -59.96
N ILE A 31 -21.71 -42.88 -61.09
CA ILE A 31 -21.13 -41.86 -61.98
C ILE A 31 -22.25 -40.96 -62.57
N PHE A 32 -23.38 -41.54 -62.96
CA PHE A 32 -24.54 -40.79 -63.41
C PHE A 32 -25.06 -39.85 -62.32
N SER A 33 -25.35 -40.36 -61.12
CA SER A 33 -25.92 -39.52 -60.07
C SER A 33 -24.96 -38.44 -59.58
N LEU A 34 -23.64 -38.68 -59.54
CA LEU A 34 -22.67 -37.63 -59.23
C LEU A 34 -22.66 -36.53 -60.30
N SER A 35 -22.64 -36.88 -61.59
CA SER A 35 -22.67 -35.88 -62.68
C SER A 35 -24.00 -35.13 -62.76
N LEU A 36 -25.13 -35.80 -62.52
CA LEU A 36 -26.45 -35.18 -62.39
C LEU A 36 -26.50 -34.17 -61.23
N LEU A 37 -25.99 -34.54 -60.05
CA LEU A 37 -26.06 -33.71 -58.86
C LEU A 37 -25.08 -32.53 -58.87
N LEU A 38 -23.95 -32.64 -59.58
CA LEU A 38 -22.95 -31.57 -59.71
C LEU A 38 -23.22 -30.61 -60.88
N SER A 39 -23.80 -31.09 -61.99
CA SER A 39 -24.10 -30.25 -63.15
C SER A 39 -25.27 -29.27 -62.91
N SER A 40 -25.29 -28.18 -63.68
CA SER A 40 -26.42 -27.23 -63.79
C SER A 40 -27.17 -27.39 -65.11
N TYR A 41 -26.51 -27.96 -66.10
CA TYR A 41 -27.02 -28.31 -67.42
C TYR A 41 -26.50 -29.72 -67.74
N PHE A 42 -27.39 -30.69 -67.89
CA PHE A 42 -27.05 -32.11 -68.05
C PHE A 42 -27.32 -32.56 -69.48
N ILE A 43 -26.30 -33.07 -70.15
CA ILE A 43 -26.37 -33.49 -71.57
C ILE A 43 -26.31 -35.01 -71.65
N TYR A 44 -27.44 -35.66 -71.92
CA TYR A 44 -27.50 -37.10 -72.13
C TYR A 44 -27.25 -37.44 -73.60
N ASN A 45 -26.07 -37.98 -73.91
CA ASN A 45 -25.66 -38.34 -75.28
C ASN A 45 -26.02 -39.81 -75.61
N SER A 46 -26.95 -40.03 -76.52
CA SER A 46 -27.30 -41.36 -77.05
C SER A 46 -27.12 -41.43 -78.58
N VAL A 47 -27.13 -42.63 -79.17
CA VAL A 47 -26.96 -42.84 -80.62
C VAL A 47 -28.24 -43.40 -81.25
N GLY A 48 -28.58 -42.94 -82.45
CA GLY A 48 -29.70 -43.44 -83.26
C GLY A 48 -31.00 -42.67 -83.02
N CYS A 49 -31.89 -43.20 -82.18
CA CYS A 49 -33.21 -42.63 -81.90
C CYS A 49 -33.58 -42.82 -80.41
N ILE A 50 -34.61 -42.11 -79.96
CA ILE A 50 -35.17 -42.29 -78.60
C ILE A 50 -36.16 -43.46 -78.66
N ASP A 51 -35.71 -44.64 -78.22
CA ASP A 51 -36.52 -45.85 -78.09
C ASP A 51 -36.76 -46.22 -76.61
N GLU A 52 -37.50 -47.31 -76.38
CA GLU A 52 -37.77 -47.81 -75.03
C GLU A 52 -36.49 -48.29 -74.31
N ARG A 53 -35.43 -48.70 -75.04
CA ARG A 53 -34.16 -49.06 -74.42
C ARG A 53 -33.44 -47.82 -73.91
N ALA A 54 -33.38 -46.76 -74.71
CA ALA A 54 -32.77 -45.49 -74.33
C ALA A 54 -33.51 -44.82 -73.14
N LEU A 55 -34.85 -44.94 -73.09
CA LEU A 55 -35.67 -44.54 -71.95
C LEU A 55 -35.41 -45.43 -70.71
N ASN A 56 -35.30 -46.76 -70.88
CA ASN A 56 -35.02 -47.67 -69.78
C ASN A 56 -33.61 -47.46 -69.17
N SER A 57 -32.58 -47.20 -69.99
CA SER A 57 -31.24 -46.82 -69.49
C SER A 57 -31.30 -45.56 -68.64
N LEU A 58 -32.11 -44.57 -69.04
CA LEU A 58 -32.33 -43.34 -68.29
C LEU A 58 -33.24 -43.54 -67.06
N SER A 59 -33.90 -44.70 -66.89
CA SER A 59 -34.72 -45.00 -65.71
C SER A 59 -33.91 -45.42 -64.47
N LEU A 60 -32.73 -46.02 -64.67
CA LEU A 60 -31.82 -46.44 -63.59
C LEU A 60 -31.44 -45.26 -62.69
N VAL A 61 -31.19 -44.12 -63.33
CA VAL A 61 -30.97 -42.79 -62.75
C VAL A 61 -32.04 -42.44 -61.73
N ALA A 62 -33.31 -42.59 -62.13
CA ALA A 62 -34.40 -41.93 -61.45
C ALA A 62 -35.02 -42.82 -60.35
N ASN A 63 -34.85 -44.15 -60.45
CA ASN A 63 -34.97 -45.04 -59.30
C ASN A 63 -33.98 -44.64 -58.19
N LEU A 64 -32.76 -44.19 -58.52
CA LEU A 64 -31.85 -43.64 -57.52
C LEU A 64 -32.36 -42.29 -56.97
N THR A 65 -33.01 -41.45 -57.78
CA THR A 65 -33.64 -40.21 -57.30
C THR A 65 -34.86 -40.45 -56.38
N GLU A 66 -35.64 -41.53 -56.57
CA GLU A 66 -36.67 -41.96 -55.59
C GLU A 66 -36.03 -42.36 -54.23
N HIS A 67 -34.74 -42.68 -54.20
CA HIS A 67 -33.99 -42.96 -52.97
C HIS A 67 -33.19 -41.77 -52.41
N ILE A 68 -33.10 -40.66 -53.15
CA ILE A 68 -32.59 -39.40 -52.61
C ILE A 68 -33.65 -38.83 -51.66
N HIS A 69 -33.50 -39.13 -50.38
CA HIS A 69 -34.39 -38.63 -49.35
C HIS A 69 -34.11 -37.14 -49.09
N VAL A 70 -34.96 -36.26 -49.63
CA VAL A 70 -35.35 -35.05 -48.91
C VAL A 70 -36.20 -35.54 -47.73
N LYS A 71 -35.78 -35.31 -46.47
CA LYS A 71 -36.61 -35.64 -45.29
C LYS A 71 -36.19 -35.04 -43.95
N GLY A 72 -35.91 -33.75 -43.94
CA GLY A 72 -35.95 -32.95 -42.71
C GLY A 72 -37.38 -32.70 -42.17
N LYS A 73 -38.00 -33.71 -41.53
CA LYS A 73 -39.34 -33.70 -40.87
C LYS A 73 -40.59 -33.57 -41.78
N ASN A 74 -41.39 -34.65 -41.82
CA ASN A 74 -42.86 -34.67 -41.92
C ASN A 74 -43.58 -33.50 -42.65
N ILE A 75 -43.33 -33.34 -43.95
CA ILE A 75 -44.26 -32.63 -44.85
C ILE A 75 -44.63 -33.58 -46.00
N SER A 76 -45.84 -33.44 -46.53
CA SER A 76 -46.29 -34.15 -47.74
C SER A 76 -45.66 -33.52 -48.98
N GLU A 77 -44.39 -33.85 -49.23
CA GLU A 77 -43.61 -33.31 -50.34
C GLU A 77 -44.32 -33.46 -51.69
N THR A 78 -44.44 -32.34 -52.41
CA THR A 78 -44.85 -32.33 -53.81
C THR A 78 -43.60 -32.21 -54.68
N GLY A 79 -43.59 -32.84 -55.85
CA GLY A 79 -42.40 -32.91 -56.73
C GLY A 79 -41.84 -31.56 -57.21
N ALA A 80 -42.53 -30.45 -56.91
CA ALA A 80 -42.05 -29.10 -57.16
C ALA A 80 -40.74 -28.78 -56.42
N GLU A 81 -40.58 -29.19 -55.15
CA GLU A 81 -39.38 -28.85 -54.37
C GLU A 81 -38.15 -29.66 -54.84
N PHE A 82 -38.33 -30.94 -55.19
CA PHE A 82 -37.29 -31.76 -55.82
C PHE A 82 -36.72 -31.12 -57.09
N SER A 83 -37.57 -30.48 -57.92
CA SER A 83 -37.14 -29.87 -59.18
C SER A 83 -36.12 -28.73 -59.02
N LEU A 84 -36.00 -28.12 -57.83
CA LEU A 84 -35.05 -27.03 -57.55
C LEU A 84 -33.59 -27.50 -57.46
N HIS A 85 -33.36 -28.82 -57.37
CA HIS A 85 -32.02 -29.40 -57.18
C HIS A 85 -31.47 -30.08 -58.44
N PHE A 86 -32.32 -30.33 -59.45
CA PHE A 86 -31.92 -30.97 -60.70
C PHE A 86 -31.49 -29.97 -61.79
N PRO A 87 -30.54 -30.34 -62.67
CA PRO A 87 -30.12 -29.51 -63.78
C PRO A 87 -31.18 -29.45 -64.89
N SER A 88 -31.12 -28.40 -65.70
CA SER A 88 -31.82 -28.38 -66.99
C SER A 88 -31.27 -29.49 -67.90
N PHE A 89 -32.14 -30.23 -68.56
CA PHE A 89 -31.80 -31.44 -69.31
C PHE A 89 -31.76 -31.21 -70.82
N LEU A 90 -30.74 -31.76 -71.48
CA LEU A 90 -30.63 -31.81 -72.94
C LEU A 90 -30.40 -33.25 -73.39
N TRP A 91 -31.35 -33.82 -74.15
CA TRP A 91 -31.10 -35.08 -74.86
C TRP A 91 -30.34 -34.79 -76.15
N LEU A 92 -29.10 -35.28 -76.25
CA LEU A 92 -28.27 -35.18 -77.45
C LEU A 92 -28.33 -36.51 -78.23
N VAL A 93 -29.03 -36.53 -79.36
CA VAL A 93 -29.19 -37.73 -80.19
C VAL A 93 -28.22 -37.69 -81.36
N ARG A 94 -27.21 -38.57 -81.33
CA ARG A 94 -26.14 -38.73 -82.32
C ARG A 94 -26.59 -39.64 -83.46
N ASP A 95 -25.95 -39.48 -84.63
CA ASP A 95 -26.20 -40.25 -85.85
C ASP A 95 -27.71 -40.31 -86.22
N PHE A 96 -28.43 -39.23 -85.96
CA PHE A 96 -29.88 -39.16 -86.13
C PHE A 96 -30.26 -39.29 -87.61
N ALA A 97 -31.07 -40.32 -87.92
CA ALA A 97 -31.41 -40.73 -89.28
C ALA A 97 -32.92 -40.66 -89.61
N LEU A 98 -33.75 -40.26 -88.65
CA LEU A 98 -35.18 -40.08 -88.86
C LEU A 98 -35.48 -38.67 -89.42
N GLN A 99 -36.61 -38.52 -90.11
CA GLN A 99 -37.16 -37.21 -90.42
C GLN A 99 -37.90 -36.68 -89.20
N LEU A 100 -37.69 -35.40 -88.85
CA LEU A 100 -38.44 -34.72 -87.80
C LEU A 100 -39.81 -34.28 -88.33
N THR A 101 -40.72 -35.24 -88.50
CA THR A 101 -42.10 -35.00 -88.93
C THR A 101 -43.12 -35.68 -88.00
N ASN A 102 -44.30 -35.07 -87.84
CA ASN A 102 -45.42 -35.68 -87.11
C ASN A 102 -46.19 -36.71 -87.98
N GLN A 103 -47.25 -37.30 -87.42
CA GLN A 103 -48.10 -38.27 -88.11
C GLN A 103 -48.90 -37.67 -89.30
N GLU A 104 -48.98 -36.34 -89.37
CA GLU A 104 -49.69 -35.58 -90.41
C GLU A 104 -48.71 -35.07 -91.50
N GLY A 105 -47.41 -35.36 -91.36
CA GLY A 105 -46.34 -34.99 -92.30
C GLY A 105 -45.72 -33.61 -92.08
N GLU A 106 -46.18 -32.86 -91.09
CA GLU A 106 -45.66 -31.54 -90.75
C GLU A 106 -44.29 -31.63 -90.05
N SER A 107 -43.41 -30.66 -90.29
CA SER A 107 -42.10 -30.61 -89.63
C SER A 107 -42.21 -30.23 -88.15
N ILE A 108 -41.58 -31.01 -87.28
CA ILE A 108 -41.52 -30.79 -85.83
C ILE A 108 -40.10 -30.42 -85.38
N SER A 109 -39.94 -29.85 -84.19
CA SER A 109 -38.61 -29.66 -83.61
C SER A 109 -38.09 -30.94 -82.95
N ALA A 110 -36.77 -31.01 -82.73
CA ALA A 110 -36.16 -32.09 -81.94
C ALA A 110 -36.74 -32.17 -80.51
N ARG A 111 -37.17 -31.03 -79.93
CA ARG A 111 -37.83 -30.98 -78.62
C ARG A 111 -39.22 -31.62 -78.67
N ASP A 112 -40.01 -31.35 -79.70
CA ASP A 112 -41.34 -31.97 -79.85
C ASP A 112 -41.21 -33.49 -80.05
N TYR A 113 -40.16 -33.94 -80.75
CA TYR A 113 -39.82 -35.36 -80.86
C TYR A 113 -39.52 -36.00 -79.48
N LEU A 114 -38.83 -35.30 -78.57
CA LEU A 114 -38.65 -35.75 -77.19
C LEU A 114 -39.97 -35.78 -76.39
N GLU A 115 -40.80 -34.74 -76.47
CA GLU A 115 -42.10 -34.72 -75.79
C GLU A 115 -43.05 -35.82 -76.31
N LEU A 116 -42.98 -36.16 -77.61
CA LEU A 116 -43.71 -37.28 -78.20
C LEU A 116 -43.19 -38.64 -77.69
N ALA A 117 -41.88 -38.81 -77.52
CA ALA A 117 -41.30 -40.04 -76.94
C ALA A 117 -41.64 -40.21 -75.44
N LEU A 118 -41.69 -39.09 -74.70
CA LEU A 118 -42.08 -39.04 -73.28
C LEU A 118 -43.60 -39.11 -73.04
N LYS A 119 -44.43 -39.04 -74.09
CA LYS A 119 -45.89 -39.17 -73.96
C LYS A 119 -46.29 -40.56 -73.46
N GLU A 120 -47.17 -40.62 -72.46
CA GLU A 120 -47.66 -41.90 -71.93
C GLU A 120 -48.37 -42.73 -73.00
N THR A 121 -48.08 -44.03 -73.02
CA THR A 121 -48.72 -45.01 -73.92
C THR A 121 -50.09 -45.40 -73.35
N PRO A 122 -51.18 -45.36 -74.14
CA PRO A 122 -52.51 -45.70 -73.64
C PRO A 122 -52.65 -47.21 -73.37
N GLY A 123 -53.06 -47.56 -72.15
CA GLY A 123 -53.35 -48.93 -71.74
C GLY A 123 -53.19 -49.12 -70.23
N PHE A 124 -53.62 -50.28 -69.73
CA PHE A 124 -53.69 -50.59 -68.29
C PHE A 124 -53.01 -51.91 -67.91
N ASN A 125 -52.10 -52.42 -68.75
CA ASN A 125 -51.30 -53.61 -68.41
C ASN A 125 -49.99 -53.21 -67.71
N GLU A 126 -49.40 -54.15 -66.96
CA GLU A 126 -48.22 -53.93 -66.14
C GLU A 126 -46.99 -53.43 -66.94
N GLN A 127 -46.83 -53.87 -68.19
CA GLN A 127 -45.74 -53.44 -69.07
C GLN A 127 -45.91 -51.99 -69.53
N ILE A 128 -47.14 -51.55 -69.80
CA ILE A 128 -47.47 -50.17 -70.13
C ILE A 128 -47.33 -49.27 -68.90
N GLU A 129 -47.78 -49.72 -67.73
CA GLU A 129 -47.64 -48.93 -66.49
C GLU A 129 -46.17 -48.80 -66.06
N SER A 130 -45.36 -49.84 -66.20
CA SER A 130 -43.89 -49.78 -66.02
C SER A 130 -43.24 -48.73 -66.93
N LYS A 131 -43.57 -48.75 -68.24
CA LYS A 131 -43.11 -47.77 -69.24
C LYS A 131 -43.59 -46.35 -68.96
N ASN A 132 -44.81 -46.18 -68.45
CA ASN A 132 -45.40 -44.89 -68.17
C ASN A 132 -44.86 -44.30 -66.85
N ARG A 133 -44.60 -45.13 -65.83
CA ARG A 133 -43.85 -44.73 -64.62
C ARG A 133 -42.54 -44.06 -64.98
N ILE A 134 -41.74 -44.66 -65.88
CA ILE A 134 -40.46 -44.09 -66.35
C ILE A 134 -40.68 -42.72 -67.00
N ARG A 135 -41.67 -42.59 -67.88
CA ARG A 135 -41.99 -41.32 -68.57
C ARG A 135 -42.42 -40.22 -67.60
N ARG A 136 -43.35 -40.50 -66.68
CA ARG A 136 -43.78 -39.55 -65.62
C ARG A 136 -42.60 -39.11 -64.76
N MET A 137 -41.77 -40.07 -64.36
CA MET A 137 -40.60 -39.85 -63.51
C MET A 137 -39.58 -38.95 -64.20
N LEU A 138 -39.23 -39.21 -65.46
CA LEU A 138 -38.36 -38.33 -66.25
C LEU A 138 -38.94 -36.92 -66.41
N CYS A 139 -40.25 -36.81 -66.67
CA CYS A 139 -40.95 -35.52 -66.76
C CYS A 139 -41.00 -34.75 -65.43
N SER A 140 -40.91 -35.44 -64.29
CA SER A 140 -40.92 -34.84 -62.95
C SER A 140 -39.52 -34.45 -62.47
N VAL A 141 -38.49 -35.25 -62.78
CA VAL A 141 -37.08 -34.94 -62.48
C VAL A 141 -36.57 -33.82 -63.40
N PHE A 142 -37.04 -33.78 -64.65
CA PHE A 142 -36.65 -32.77 -65.64
C PHE A 142 -37.85 -31.97 -66.20
N PRO A 143 -38.38 -30.97 -65.45
CA PRO A 143 -39.37 -30.04 -65.98
C PRO A 143 -38.79 -29.14 -67.09
N ALA A 144 -37.54 -28.70 -66.90
CA ALA A 144 -36.76 -27.97 -67.91
C ALA A 144 -35.97 -28.97 -68.78
N ARG A 145 -36.57 -29.39 -69.89
CA ARG A 145 -36.00 -30.36 -70.84
C ARG A 145 -36.06 -29.88 -72.29
N ASP A 146 -35.03 -30.23 -73.04
CA ASP A 146 -34.81 -29.90 -74.44
C ASP A 146 -34.13 -31.07 -75.17
N CYS A 147 -34.07 -31.03 -76.51
CA CYS A 147 -33.47 -32.08 -77.32
C CYS A 147 -32.74 -31.49 -78.53
N TYR A 148 -31.63 -32.12 -78.92
CA TYR A 148 -30.81 -31.74 -80.06
C TYR A 148 -30.34 -32.97 -80.83
N THR A 149 -30.48 -32.94 -82.15
CA THR A 149 -30.10 -34.04 -83.05
C THR A 149 -28.85 -33.68 -83.84
N LEU A 150 -27.85 -34.57 -83.85
CA LEU A 150 -26.68 -34.48 -84.74
C LEU A 150 -26.76 -35.58 -85.80
N VAL A 151 -26.55 -35.23 -87.06
CA VAL A 151 -26.34 -36.21 -88.14
C VAL A 151 -25.01 -36.95 -87.97
N ARG A 152 -24.83 -38.09 -88.65
CA ARG A 152 -23.54 -38.82 -88.66
C ARG A 152 -22.41 -37.93 -89.19
N PRO A 153 -21.25 -37.79 -88.49
CA PRO A 153 -20.21 -36.79 -88.83
C PRO A 153 -19.61 -36.92 -90.23
N VAL A 154 -19.40 -38.16 -90.67
CA VAL A 154 -18.96 -38.56 -92.01
C VAL A 154 -19.79 -39.79 -92.44
N THR A 155 -19.71 -40.19 -93.70
CA THR A 155 -20.55 -41.28 -94.24
C THR A 155 -19.97 -42.68 -94.08
N ASP A 156 -18.65 -42.80 -94.13
CA ASP A 156 -17.91 -44.06 -94.12
C ASP A 156 -17.38 -44.43 -92.73
N GLU A 157 -17.09 -45.71 -92.52
CA GLU A 157 -16.70 -46.23 -91.21
C GLU A 157 -15.20 -45.99 -90.89
N GLU A 158 -14.34 -45.88 -91.90
CA GLU A 158 -12.90 -45.63 -91.71
C GLU A 158 -12.65 -44.19 -91.21
N GLY A 159 -13.37 -43.21 -91.76
CA GLY A 159 -13.37 -41.82 -91.30
C GLY A 159 -13.95 -41.64 -89.89
N LEU A 160 -14.86 -42.52 -89.45
CA LEU A 160 -15.36 -42.53 -88.07
C LEU A 160 -14.35 -43.14 -87.09
N GLN A 161 -13.67 -44.22 -87.48
CA GLN A 161 -12.58 -44.80 -86.69
C GLN A 161 -11.40 -43.83 -86.51
N ARG A 162 -11.24 -42.86 -87.43
CA ARG A 162 -10.23 -41.80 -87.36
C ARG A 162 -10.78 -40.42 -86.96
N LEU A 163 -12.03 -40.32 -86.51
CA LEU A 163 -12.73 -39.04 -86.34
C LEU A 163 -11.96 -38.00 -85.50
N SER A 164 -11.26 -38.45 -84.44
CA SER A 164 -10.44 -37.59 -83.57
C SER A 164 -9.22 -36.95 -84.25
N SER A 165 -8.82 -37.43 -85.44
CA SER A 165 -7.76 -36.85 -86.27
C SER A 165 -8.26 -36.33 -87.63
N THR A 166 -9.57 -36.42 -87.90
CA THR A 166 -10.20 -35.93 -89.13
C THR A 166 -10.32 -34.40 -89.09
N PRO A 167 -9.76 -33.65 -90.08
CA PRO A 167 -9.89 -32.19 -90.12
C PRO A 167 -11.36 -31.73 -90.23
N PRO A 168 -11.75 -30.59 -89.62
CA PRO A 168 -13.13 -30.10 -89.65
C PRO A 168 -13.72 -29.99 -91.07
N GLU A 169 -12.88 -29.66 -92.05
CA GLU A 169 -13.25 -29.48 -93.46
C GLU A 169 -13.78 -30.76 -94.11
N MET A 170 -13.31 -31.93 -93.62
CA MET A 170 -13.72 -33.26 -94.06
C MET A 170 -15.01 -33.74 -93.37
N LEU A 171 -15.47 -33.06 -92.31
CA LEU A 171 -16.74 -33.34 -91.67
C LEU A 171 -17.89 -32.77 -92.49
N ARG A 172 -19.04 -33.44 -92.48
CA ARG A 172 -20.26 -32.96 -93.16
C ARG A 172 -20.62 -31.53 -92.74
N ALA A 173 -21.09 -30.74 -93.70
CA ALA A 173 -21.40 -29.33 -93.48
C ALA A 173 -22.53 -29.16 -92.45
N GLU A 174 -23.56 -30.00 -92.56
CA GLU A 174 -24.70 -30.05 -91.65
C GLU A 174 -24.25 -30.45 -90.24
N PHE A 175 -23.29 -31.39 -90.11
CA PHE A 175 -22.73 -31.77 -88.81
C PHE A 175 -21.96 -30.61 -88.16
N ARG A 176 -21.14 -29.88 -88.93
CA ARG A 176 -20.42 -28.69 -88.43
C ARG A 176 -21.39 -27.61 -87.96
N GLU A 177 -22.40 -27.28 -88.76
CA GLU A 177 -23.42 -26.29 -88.42
C GLU A 177 -24.18 -26.71 -87.15
N GLN A 178 -24.59 -27.98 -87.04
CA GLN A 178 -25.26 -28.52 -85.86
C GLN A 178 -24.35 -28.55 -84.62
N VAL A 179 -23.05 -28.84 -84.75
CA VAL A 179 -22.12 -28.78 -83.61
C VAL A 179 -21.90 -27.33 -83.13
N HIS A 180 -21.80 -26.35 -84.03
CA HIS A 180 -21.76 -24.94 -83.64
C HIS A 180 -23.08 -24.46 -83.03
N GLY A 181 -24.23 -24.90 -83.56
CA GLY A 181 -25.55 -24.63 -83.00
C GLY A 181 -25.74 -25.25 -81.61
N LEU A 182 -25.21 -26.45 -81.37
CA LEU A 182 -25.17 -27.11 -80.08
C LEU A 182 -24.28 -26.35 -79.09
N GLN A 183 -23.05 -25.99 -79.48
CA GLN A 183 -22.14 -25.18 -78.65
C GLN A 183 -22.81 -23.85 -78.23
N ALA A 184 -23.37 -23.13 -79.20
CA ALA A 184 -24.08 -21.87 -78.94
C ALA A 184 -25.28 -22.07 -77.99
N ARG A 185 -26.07 -23.15 -78.17
CA ARG A 185 -27.20 -23.48 -77.29
C ARG A 185 -26.74 -23.79 -75.87
N VAL A 186 -25.72 -24.63 -75.69
CA VAL A 186 -25.18 -25.00 -74.37
C VAL A 186 -24.67 -23.76 -73.63
N PHE A 187 -23.78 -22.97 -74.25
CA PHE A 187 -23.20 -21.79 -73.58
C PHE A 187 -24.17 -20.61 -73.41
N THR A 188 -25.32 -20.60 -74.11
CA THR A 188 -26.39 -19.60 -73.90
C THR A 188 -27.39 -20.03 -72.83
N ASN A 189 -27.71 -21.33 -72.74
CA ASN A 189 -28.82 -21.84 -71.93
C ASN A 189 -28.40 -22.53 -70.63
N ALA A 190 -27.12 -22.86 -70.44
CA ALA A 190 -26.64 -23.45 -69.20
C ALA A 190 -26.73 -22.45 -68.03
N PRO A 191 -27.56 -22.70 -66.99
CA PRO A 191 -27.65 -21.80 -65.84
C PRO A 191 -26.42 -21.92 -64.95
N ALA A 192 -26.21 -20.95 -64.06
CA ALA A 192 -25.29 -21.11 -62.93
C ALA A 192 -25.73 -22.30 -62.07
N LYS A 193 -24.78 -23.07 -61.51
CA LYS A 193 -25.13 -24.16 -60.59
C LYS A 193 -25.78 -23.57 -59.35
N ARG A 194 -26.95 -24.12 -59.01
CA ARG A 194 -27.69 -23.82 -57.80
C ARG A 194 -27.94 -25.10 -57.03
N VAL A 195 -28.10 -24.95 -55.72
CA VAL A 195 -28.74 -25.93 -54.84
C VAL A 195 -29.67 -25.12 -53.95
N GLY A 196 -30.93 -25.53 -53.83
CA GLY A 196 -31.96 -24.67 -53.23
C GLY A 196 -32.08 -23.34 -53.98
N ARG A 197 -31.74 -22.22 -53.32
CA ARG A 197 -31.80 -20.87 -53.92
C ARG A 197 -30.41 -20.26 -54.18
N VAL A 198 -29.36 -20.80 -53.59
CA VAL A 198 -27.99 -20.25 -53.60
C VAL A 198 -27.26 -20.62 -54.89
N GLU A 199 -26.55 -19.67 -55.49
CA GLU A 199 -25.58 -19.95 -56.57
C GLU A 199 -24.27 -20.48 -55.98
N ILE A 200 -23.78 -21.56 -56.58
CA ILE A 200 -22.60 -22.31 -56.13
C ILE A 200 -21.39 -21.81 -56.91
N ASP A 201 -20.39 -21.31 -56.18
CA ASP A 201 -19.11 -20.89 -56.75
C ASP A 201 -18.15 -22.08 -56.98
N GLY A 202 -16.96 -21.81 -57.50
CA GLY A 202 -15.95 -22.85 -57.73
C GLY A 202 -15.53 -23.61 -56.46
N LYS A 203 -15.53 -22.95 -55.30
CA LYS A 203 -15.24 -23.61 -54.01
C LYS A 203 -16.42 -24.43 -53.52
N GLY A 204 -17.64 -23.87 -53.53
CA GLY A 204 -18.86 -24.58 -53.16
C GLY A 204 -19.09 -25.84 -54.01
N LEU A 205 -18.68 -25.85 -55.28
CA LEU A 205 -18.78 -27.04 -56.14
C LEU A 205 -17.81 -28.15 -55.71
N VAL A 206 -16.61 -27.80 -55.23
CA VAL A 206 -15.65 -28.76 -54.66
C VAL A 206 -16.14 -29.29 -53.31
N ASP A 207 -16.64 -28.43 -52.43
CA ASP A 207 -17.25 -28.82 -51.16
C ASP A 207 -18.42 -29.80 -51.39
N LEU A 208 -19.29 -29.49 -52.36
CA LEU A 208 -20.44 -30.32 -52.75
C LEU A 208 -20.02 -31.68 -53.34
N GLY A 209 -19.00 -31.68 -54.20
CA GLY A 209 -18.41 -32.91 -54.75
C GLY A 209 -17.82 -33.81 -53.67
N GLN A 210 -17.09 -33.24 -52.72
CA GLN A 210 -16.54 -33.98 -51.59
C GLN A 210 -17.65 -34.56 -50.70
N ALA A 211 -18.71 -33.80 -50.42
CA ALA A 211 -19.86 -34.27 -49.64
C ALA A 211 -20.57 -35.46 -50.30
N TYR A 212 -20.87 -35.39 -51.60
CA TYR A 212 -21.50 -36.50 -52.32
C TYR A 212 -20.60 -37.74 -52.42
N VAL A 213 -19.31 -37.58 -52.72
CA VAL A 213 -18.35 -38.69 -52.78
C VAL A 213 -18.19 -39.36 -51.41
N ASN A 214 -18.17 -38.58 -50.32
CA ASN A 214 -18.13 -39.11 -48.96
C ASN A 214 -19.39 -39.92 -48.62
N ALA A 215 -20.59 -39.44 -48.98
CA ALA A 215 -21.84 -40.15 -48.73
C ALA A 215 -21.91 -41.49 -49.49
N VAL A 216 -21.56 -41.47 -50.79
CA VAL A 216 -21.48 -42.66 -51.66
C VAL A 216 -20.49 -43.69 -51.10
N ASN A 217 -19.27 -43.25 -50.73
CA ASN A 217 -18.24 -44.14 -50.17
C ASN A 217 -18.60 -44.67 -48.77
N GLY A 218 -19.41 -43.92 -48.00
CA GLY A 218 -20.01 -44.38 -46.75
C GLY A 218 -21.13 -45.42 -46.93
N GLY A 219 -21.47 -45.78 -48.17
CA GLY A 219 -22.53 -46.74 -48.48
C GLY A 219 -23.96 -46.18 -48.43
N ALA A 220 -24.11 -44.87 -48.18
CA ALA A 220 -25.39 -44.18 -48.22
C ALA A 220 -25.73 -43.75 -49.66
N VAL A 221 -27.03 -43.61 -49.95
CA VAL A 221 -27.46 -42.81 -51.11
C VAL A 221 -27.22 -41.34 -50.76
N PRO A 222 -26.57 -40.53 -51.62
CA PRO A 222 -26.27 -39.13 -51.32
C PRO A 222 -27.56 -38.30 -51.17
N ALA A 223 -27.94 -38.03 -49.91
CA ALA A 223 -29.05 -37.12 -49.61
C ALA A 223 -28.64 -35.69 -49.97
N ILE A 224 -29.33 -35.10 -50.96
CA ILE A 224 -29.07 -33.73 -51.44
C ILE A 224 -29.14 -32.72 -50.28
N GLN A 225 -30.05 -32.92 -49.34
CA GLN A 225 -30.31 -32.00 -48.23
C GLN A 225 -29.17 -31.98 -47.19
N ASP A 226 -28.53 -33.12 -46.92
CA ASP A 226 -27.38 -33.20 -46.01
C ASP A 226 -26.14 -32.55 -46.64
N ALA A 227 -25.90 -32.82 -47.93
CA ALA A 227 -24.81 -32.18 -48.68
C ALA A 227 -25.01 -30.66 -48.82
N TYR A 228 -26.25 -30.20 -49.06
CA TYR A 228 -26.58 -28.78 -49.05
C TYR A 228 -26.30 -28.14 -47.69
N SER A 229 -26.77 -28.76 -46.60
CA SER A 229 -26.57 -28.25 -45.24
C SER A 229 -25.07 -28.15 -44.89
N GLN A 230 -24.27 -29.15 -45.26
CA GLN A 230 -22.81 -29.12 -45.08
C GLN A 230 -22.12 -28.02 -45.90
N VAL A 231 -22.59 -27.73 -47.12
CA VAL A 231 -22.06 -26.63 -47.95
C VAL A 231 -22.48 -25.27 -47.40
N CYS A 232 -23.70 -25.13 -46.87
CA CYS A 232 -24.16 -23.91 -46.19
C CYS A 232 -23.40 -23.65 -44.88
N ASP A 233 -23.35 -24.61 -43.95
CA ASP A 233 -22.54 -24.50 -42.72
C ASP A 233 -21.06 -24.24 -43.06
N GLY A 234 -20.53 -24.93 -44.08
CA GLY A 234 -19.17 -24.72 -44.60
C GLY A 234 -18.93 -23.33 -45.21
N ARG A 235 -19.97 -22.67 -45.72
CA ARG A 235 -19.92 -21.26 -46.16
C ARG A 235 -20.04 -20.31 -44.97
N LEU A 236 -20.96 -20.54 -44.04
CA LEU A 236 -21.16 -19.71 -42.85
C LEU A 236 -19.92 -19.68 -41.96
N LEU A 237 -19.26 -20.83 -41.74
CA LEU A 237 -17.96 -20.91 -41.06
C LEU A 237 -16.88 -20.04 -41.72
N ARG A 238 -16.89 -19.93 -43.06
CA ARG A 238 -15.96 -19.07 -43.80
C ARG A 238 -16.32 -17.59 -43.68
N ALA A 239 -17.61 -17.25 -43.71
CA ALA A 239 -18.09 -15.89 -43.48
C ALA A 239 -17.70 -15.39 -42.08
N VAL A 240 -17.86 -16.22 -41.04
CA VAL A 240 -17.40 -15.91 -39.68
C VAL A 240 -15.88 -15.72 -39.65
N ALA A 241 -15.11 -16.62 -40.27
CA ALA A 241 -13.65 -16.50 -40.31
C ALA A 241 -13.16 -15.24 -41.06
N GLN A 242 -13.83 -14.83 -42.14
CA GLN A 242 -13.52 -13.61 -42.89
C GLN A 242 -13.88 -12.35 -42.10
N ALA A 243 -15.08 -12.29 -41.50
CA ALA A 243 -15.51 -11.18 -40.65
C ALA A 243 -14.55 -10.95 -39.46
N LEU A 244 -14.07 -12.04 -38.84
CA LEU A 244 -13.09 -11.97 -37.77
C LEU A 244 -11.70 -11.59 -38.26
N ALA A 245 -11.24 -12.07 -39.42
CA ALA A 245 -9.96 -11.64 -39.99
C ALA A 245 -9.92 -10.12 -40.33
N VAL A 246 -11.06 -9.56 -40.77
CA VAL A 246 -11.22 -8.09 -40.92
C VAL A 246 -11.12 -7.40 -39.56
N PHE A 247 -11.85 -7.88 -38.55
CA PHE A 247 -11.86 -7.30 -37.21
C PHE A 247 -10.47 -7.37 -36.54
N GLU A 248 -9.81 -8.53 -36.55
CA GLU A 248 -8.48 -8.76 -35.98
C GLU A 248 -7.42 -7.87 -36.65
N SER A 249 -7.52 -7.63 -37.96
CA SER A 249 -6.67 -6.69 -38.69
C SER A 249 -6.88 -5.23 -38.24
N GLU A 250 -8.13 -4.79 -38.10
CA GLU A 250 -8.43 -3.44 -37.60
C GLU A 250 -8.01 -3.25 -36.13
N VAL A 251 -8.13 -4.30 -35.29
CA VAL A 251 -7.64 -4.30 -33.90
C VAL A 251 -6.12 -4.22 -33.84
N ALA A 252 -5.40 -4.93 -34.72
CA ALA A 252 -3.94 -4.86 -34.80
C ALA A 252 -3.46 -3.44 -35.15
N LEU A 253 -4.08 -2.80 -36.16
CA LEU A 253 -3.78 -1.41 -36.53
C LEU A 253 -4.06 -0.43 -35.36
N ALA A 254 -5.20 -0.59 -34.66
CA ALA A 254 -5.52 0.20 -33.48
C ALA A 254 -4.57 -0.02 -32.29
N ALA A 255 -3.85 -1.15 -32.23
CA ALA A 255 -2.85 -1.44 -31.21
C ALA A 255 -1.48 -0.78 -31.49
N GLU A 256 -1.17 -0.44 -32.75
CA GLU A 256 0.01 0.36 -33.11
C GLU A 256 -0.19 1.85 -32.81
N GLU A 257 -1.41 2.37 -33.02
CA GLU A 257 -1.77 3.76 -32.75
C GLU A 257 -1.68 4.15 -31.26
N PRO A 258 -1.45 5.44 -30.92
CA PRO A 258 -1.44 5.91 -29.54
C PRO A 258 -2.76 5.60 -28.80
N PRO A 259 -2.73 5.29 -27.50
CA PRO A 259 -3.95 4.98 -26.76
C PRO A 259 -4.88 6.20 -26.64
N ILE A 260 -6.18 5.93 -26.77
CA ILE A 260 -7.27 6.92 -26.85
C ILE A 260 -8.24 6.79 -25.65
N PRO A 261 -9.04 7.82 -25.33
CA PRO A 261 -10.02 7.75 -24.24
C PRO A 261 -11.04 6.62 -24.42
N ASP A 262 -11.53 6.05 -23.31
CA ASP A 262 -12.46 4.90 -23.28
C ASP A 262 -13.72 5.10 -24.16
N MET A 263 -14.33 6.29 -24.13
CA MET A 263 -15.49 6.62 -24.98
C MET A 263 -15.18 6.58 -26.48
N GLU A 264 -13.97 6.97 -26.87
CA GLU A 264 -13.51 6.95 -28.26
C GLU A 264 -13.16 5.53 -28.69
N ALA A 265 -12.46 4.78 -27.84
CA ALA A 265 -12.17 3.37 -28.02
C ALA A 265 -13.45 2.52 -28.18
N ARG A 266 -14.48 2.77 -27.37
CA ARG A 266 -15.80 2.12 -27.49
C ARG A 266 -16.57 2.54 -28.75
N THR A 267 -16.35 3.76 -29.25
CA THR A 267 -16.97 4.22 -30.50
C THR A 267 -16.31 3.51 -31.68
N ARG A 268 -14.98 3.52 -31.74
CA ARG A 268 -14.18 2.81 -32.75
C ARG A 268 -14.50 1.31 -32.76
N LEU A 269 -14.57 0.67 -31.59
CA LEU A 269 -14.98 -0.74 -31.44
C LEU A 269 -16.31 -1.03 -32.14
N ARG A 270 -17.36 -0.24 -31.89
CA ARG A 270 -18.68 -0.45 -32.52
C ARG A 270 -18.62 -0.36 -34.04
N GLU A 271 -17.81 0.55 -34.59
CA GLU A 271 -17.63 0.65 -36.04
C GLU A 271 -16.90 -0.58 -36.62
N MET A 272 -15.88 -1.09 -35.92
CA MET A 272 -15.16 -2.30 -36.29
C MET A 272 -16.09 -3.52 -36.26
N GLU A 273 -16.90 -3.67 -35.21
CA GLU A 273 -17.92 -4.71 -35.13
C GLU A 273 -18.97 -4.58 -36.25
N VAL A 274 -19.41 -3.36 -36.59
CA VAL A 274 -20.36 -3.12 -37.70
C VAL A 274 -19.76 -3.50 -39.06
N ARG A 275 -18.47 -3.24 -39.29
CA ARG A 275 -17.76 -3.70 -40.51
C ARG A 275 -17.59 -5.22 -40.55
N ALA A 276 -17.29 -5.85 -39.41
CA ALA A 276 -17.23 -7.31 -39.28
C ALA A 276 -18.60 -7.96 -39.55
N ARG A 277 -19.67 -7.49 -38.89
CA ARG A 277 -21.06 -7.91 -39.14
C ARG A 277 -21.43 -7.75 -40.61
N GLY A 278 -21.17 -6.59 -41.21
CA GLY A 278 -21.43 -6.34 -42.63
C GLY A 278 -20.68 -7.27 -43.58
N THR A 279 -19.48 -7.73 -43.20
CA THR A 279 -18.71 -8.74 -43.95
C THR A 279 -19.36 -10.12 -43.85
N PHE A 280 -19.89 -10.50 -42.69
CA PHE A 280 -20.62 -11.76 -42.51
C PHE A 280 -21.96 -11.76 -43.26
N GLU A 281 -22.80 -10.75 -43.09
CA GLU A 281 -24.13 -10.65 -43.73
C GLU A 281 -24.04 -10.58 -45.27
N ALA A 282 -22.90 -10.14 -45.84
CA ALA A 282 -22.67 -10.17 -47.28
C ALA A 282 -22.44 -11.59 -47.85
N GLU A 283 -22.03 -12.55 -47.01
CA GLU A 283 -21.70 -13.93 -47.40
C GLU A 283 -22.68 -14.97 -46.81
N ALA A 284 -23.44 -14.63 -45.77
CA ALA A 284 -24.42 -15.48 -45.10
C ALA A 284 -25.78 -15.45 -45.82
N VAL A 285 -25.97 -16.35 -46.78
CA VAL A 285 -27.17 -16.37 -47.66
C VAL A 285 -28.20 -17.46 -47.30
N ASP A 286 -27.77 -18.58 -46.71
CA ASP A 286 -28.63 -19.71 -46.30
C ASP A 286 -27.90 -20.58 -45.24
N GLY A 287 -28.62 -21.49 -44.57
CA GLY A 287 -28.12 -22.33 -43.47
C GLY A 287 -28.55 -21.85 -42.07
N ASP A 288 -27.90 -22.36 -41.02
CA ASP A 288 -28.15 -21.94 -39.63
C ASP A 288 -27.46 -20.59 -39.30
N ILE A 289 -27.92 -19.53 -39.97
CA ILE A 289 -27.33 -18.19 -39.92
C ILE A 289 -27.29 -17.66 -38.48
N GLU A 290 -28.34 -17.86 -37.69
CA GLU A 290 -28.43 -17.32 -36.32
C GLU A 290 -27.41 -17.97 -35.37
N ARG A 291 -27.15 -19.28 -35.50
CA ARG A 291 -26.09 -19.96 -34.75
C ARG A 291 -24.70 -19.43 -35.12
N HIS A 292 -24.43 -19.20 -36.40
CA HIS A 292 -23.15 -18.67 -36.85
C HIS A 292 -22.98 -17.18 -36.54
N ARG A 293 -24.05 -16.39 -36.55
CA ARG A 293 -24.07 -15.01 -36.06
C ARG A 293 -23.78 -14.97 -34.56
N ALA A 294 -24.35 -15.89 -33.77
CA ALA A 294 -24.09 -15.98 -32.32
C ALA A 294 -22.62 -16.32 -32.00
N ASP A 295 -21.97 -17.21 -32.76
CA ASP A 295 -20.53 -17.48 -32.64
C ASP A 295 -19.68 -16.23 -32.96
N LEU A 296 -20.03 -15.53 -34.06
CA LEU A 296 -19.38 -14.28 -34.44
C LEU A 296 -19.50 -13.20 -33.34
N GLU A 297 -20.71 -12.95 -32.84
CA GLU A 297 -20.95 -11.96 -31.77
C GLU A 297 -20.18 -12.30 -30.48
N GLY A 298 -20.13 -13.58 -30.09
CA GLY A 298 -19.36 -14.04 -28.94
C GLY A 298 -17.87 -13.74 -29.09
N ARG A 299 -17.30 -14.05 -30.26
CA ARG A 299 -15.87 -13.84 -30.56
C ARG A 299 -15.51 -12.37 -30.74
N LEU A 300 -16.38 -11.57 -31.36
CA LEU A 300 -16.24 -10.11 -31.45
C LEU A 300 -16.23 -9.47 -30.06
N SER A 301 -17.12 -9.91 -29.16
CA SER A 301 -17.19 -9.43 -27.77
C SER A 301 -15.90 -9.75 -26.98
N GLU A 302 -15.36 -10.96 -27.13
CA GLU A 302 -14.10 -11.36 -26.47
C GLU A 302 -12.88 -10.58 -26.99
N LEU A 303 -12.76 -10.41 -28.31
CA LEU A 303 -11.67 -9.65 -28.94
C LEU A 303 -11.79 -8.14 -28.65
N GLY A 304 -12.99 -7.57 -28.76
CA GLY A 304 -13.27 -6.18 -28.45
C GLY A 304 -13.05 -5.84 -26.98
N GLY A 305 -13.46 -6.73 -26.06
CA GLY A 305 -13.18 -6.60 -24.63
C GLY A 305 -11.68 -6.49 -24.34
N ARG A 306 -10.86 -7.36 -24.95
CA ARG A 306 -9.39 -7.28 -24.86
C ARG A 306 -8.85 -5.95 -25.40
N MET A 307 -9.30 -5.51 -26.57
CA MET A 307 -8.86 -4.23 -27.16
C MET A 307 -9.11 -3.04 -26.23
N ILE A 308 -10.31 -2.94 -25.62
CA ILE A 308 -10.63 -1.88 -24.66
C ILE A 308 -9.74 -1.97 -23.42
N THR A 309 -9.57 -3.17 -22.85
CA THR A 309 -8.72 -3.40 -21.67
C THR A 309 -7.25 -3.03 -21.93
N ASP A 310 -6.69 -3.41 -23.08
CA ASP A 310 -5.28 -3.13 -23.37
C ASP A 310 -5.04 -1.69 -23.81
N ASN A 311 -6.00 -1.04 -24.48
CA ASN A 311 -5.99 0.41 -24.68
C ASN A 311 -5.99 1.17 -23.33
N ALA A 312 -6.82 0.75 -22.36
CA ALA A 312 -6.87 1.37 -21.03
C ALA A 312 -5.52 1.25 -20.28
N LYS A 313 -4.90 0.05 -20.28
CA LYS A 313 -3.55 -0.16 -19.71
C LYS A 313 -2.49 0.72 -20.38
N ARG A 314 -2.53 0.86 -21.71
CA ARG A 314 -1.61 1.72 -22.48
C ARG A 314 -1.80 3.19 -22.12
N LEU A 315 -3.05 3.63 -21.93
CA LEU A 315 -3.39 5.01 -21.51
C LEU A 315 -2.89 5.29 -20.09
N GLU A 316 -3.12 4.37 -19.16
CA GLU A 316 -2.63 4.45 -17.76
C GLU A 316 -1.09 4.49 -17.71
N LYS A 317 -0.40 3.58 -18.42
CA LYS A 317 1.07 3.56 -18.49
C LYS A 317 1.63 4.89 -18.99
N ARG A 318 1.06 5.44 -20.08
CA ARG A 318 1.45 6.74 -20.65
C ARG A 318 1.20 7.89 -19.68
N ALA A 319 0.11 7.84 -18.91
CA ALA A 319 -0.19 8.80 -17.86
C ALA A 319 0.83 8.76 -16.71
N VAL A 320 1.23 7.56 -16.26
CA VAL A 320 2.27 7.39 -15.23
C VAL A 320 3.64 7.85 -15.73
N GLU A 321 4.01 7.53 -16.98
CA GLU A 321 5.24 8.01 -17.60
C GLU A 321 5.31 9.54 -17.69
N PHE A 322 4.19 10.19 -18.02
CA PHE A 322 4.07 11.65 -17.98
C PHE A 322 4.15 12.21 -16.55
N LEU A 323 3.51 11.55 -15.58
CA LEU A 323 3.53 11.97 -14.18
C LEU A 323 4.93 11.88 -13.56
N GLU A 324 5.72 10.83 -13.84
CA GLU A 324 7.13 10.75 -13.42
C GLU A 324 7.96 11.87 -14.04
N GLN A 325 7.82 12.13 -15.35
CA GLN A 325 8.54 13.22 -16.01
C GLN A 325 8.19 14.60 -15.44
N ALA A 326 6.91 14.85 -15.15
CA ALA A 326 6.43 16.08 -14.53
C ALA A 326 6.85 16.21 -13.05
N TYR A 327 6.98 15.09 -12.34
CA TYR A 327 7.36 15.05 -10.92
C TYR A 327 8.88 15.02 -10.69
N ALA A 328 9.70 14.60 -11.65
CA ALA A 328 11.16 14.50 -11.49
C ALA A 328 11.84 15.76 -10.90
N PRO A 329 11.51 17.01 -11.30
CA PRO A 329 12.08 18.22 -10.66
C PRO A 329 11.68 18.39 -9.19
N ILE A 330 10.50 17.88 -8.80
CA ILE A 330 10.07 17.81 -7.40
C ILE A 330 10.81 16.69 -6.68
N ALA A 331 10.94 15.50 -7.28
CA ALA A 331 11.70 14.38 -6.72
C ALA A 331 13.16 14.76 -6.43
N ASP A 332 13.80 15.54 -7.30
CA ASP A 332 15.15 16.09 -7.08
C ASP A 332 15.19 17.07 -5.91
N LYS A 333 14.21 17.99 -5.80
CA LYS A 333 14.08 18.90 -4.65
C LYS A 333 13.82 18.15 -3.33
N VAL A 334 12.99 17.10 -3.34
CA VAL A 334 12.72 16.25 -2.17
C VAL A 334 13.98 15.48 -1.77
N SER A 335 14.66 14.85 -2.73
CA SER A 335 15.84 14.00 -2.49
C SER A 335 17.06 14.81 -2.05
N SER A 336 17.24 16.01 -2.61
CA SER A 336 18.27 16.96 -2.14
C SER A 336 17.83 17.81 -0.94
N GLY A 337 16.61 17.61 -0.42
CA GLY A 337 16.08 18.31 0.74
C GLY A 337 16.10 19.84 0.60
N LYS A 338 15.69 20.36 -0.56
CA LYS A 338 15.64 21.82 -0.83
C LYS A 338 14.32 22.48 -0.43
N PHE A 339 13.28 21.69 -0.17
CA PHE A 339 12.01 22.20 0.35
C PHE A 339 12.16 22.66 1.80
N GLU A 340 11.80 23.91 2.09
CA GLU A 340 11.80 24.47 3.44
C GLU A 340 10.46 24.28 4.17
N SER A 341 9.37 24.04 3.42
CA SER A 341 8.01 23.94 3.97
C SER A 341 7.12 23.00 3.16
N TYR A 342 6.02 22.56 3.78
CA TYR A 342 4.96 21.84 3.07
C TYR A 342 4.28 22.74 2.01
N ASP A 343 4.14 24.05 2.26
CA ASP A 343 3.47 24.97 1.36
C ASP A 343 4.23 25.19 0.03
N GLU A 344 5.56 25.15 0.05
CA GLU A 344 6.38 25.17 -1.18
C GLU A 344 6.16 23.88 -1.99
N TYR A 345 6.20 22.71 -1.34
CA TYR A 345 5.94 21.41 -1.96
C TYR A 345 4.53 21.33 -2.55
N GLU A 346 3.52 21.75 -1.79
CA GLU A 346 2.12 21.83 -2.24
C GLU A 346 1.96 22.78 -3.43
N SER A 347 2.71 23.90 -3.45
CA SER A 347 2.68 24.86 -4.56
C SER A 347 3.26 24.29 -5.84
N ASP A 348 4.38 23.54 -5.77
CA ASP A 348 4.94 22.86 -6.94
C ASP A 348 4.06 21.69 -7.41
N ARG A 349 3.53 20.90 -6.46
CA ARG A 349 2.57 19.81 -6.75
C ARG A 349 1.31 20.31 -7.46
N LYS A 350 0.81 21.50 -7.09
CA LYS A 350 -0.33 22.14 -7.77
C LYS A 350 -0.04 22.48 -9.24
N ARG A 351 1.21 22.77 -9.63
CA ARG A 351 1.59 23.01 -11.04
C ARG A 351 1.38 21.77 -11.89
N ILE A 352 1.86 20.60 -11.43
CA ILE A 352 1.66 19.31 -12.12
C ILE A 352 0.18 19.03 -12.34
N LYS A 353 -0.66 19.32 -11.33
CA LYS A 353 -2.13 19.13 -11.40
C LYS A 353 -2.83 20.04 -12.42
N VAL A 354 -2.17 21.09 -12.93
CA VAL A 354 -2.63 21.87 -14.09
C VAL A 354 -2.28 21.13 -15.38
N SER A 355 -1.00 20.81 -15.60
CA SER A 355 -0.55 20.13 -16.83
C SER A 355 -1.17 18.73 -17.04
N CYS A 356 -1.54 18.04 -15.96
CA CYS A 356 -2.32 16.79 -16.05
C CYS A 356 -3.70 16.98 -16.70
N ARG A 357 -4.32 18.16 -16.59
CA ARG A 357 -5.60 18.47 -17.27
C ARG A 357 -5.39 18.66 -18.77
N GLU A 358 -4.29 19.29 -19.15
CA GLU A 358 -3.93 19.53 -20.56
C GLU A 358 -3.62 18.21 -21.29
N GLN A 359 -3.13 17.20 -20.56
CA GLN A 359 -2.87 15.85 -21.06
C GLN A 359 -4.02 14.85 -20.78
N ASN A 360 -5.21 15.31 -20.35
CA ASN A 360 -6.39 14.48 -20.06
C ASN A 360 -6.16 13.28 -19.11
N VAL A 361 -5.24 13.40 -18.15
CA VAL A 361 -4.92 12.30 -17.21
C VAL A 361 -6.07 12.07 -16.22
N SER A 362 -6.46 10.81 -15.97
CA SER A 362 -7.52 10.50 -14.99
C SER A 362 -7.16 10.98 -13.58
N ARG A 363 -8.18 11.45 -12.85
CA ARG A 363 -8.06 11.86 -11.45
C ARG A 363 -7.59 10.72 -10.55
N GLU A 364 -7.96 9.48 -10.86
CA GLU A 364 -7.59 8.30 -10.06
C GLU A 364 -6.09 8.05 -10.15
N VAL A 365 -5.55 7.99 -11.38
CA VAL A 365 -4.11 7.83 -11.64
C VAL A 365 -3.30 8.97 -11.00
N ILE A 366 -3.80 10.21 -11.06
CA ILE A 366 -3.16 11.35 -10.35
C ILE A 366 -3.19 11.17 -8.83
N SER A 367 -4.28 10.64 -8.26
CA SER A 367 -4.39 10.45 -6.80
C SER A 367 -3.42 9.39 -6.32
N THR A 368 -3.50 8.18 -6.88
CA THR A 368 -2.63 7.03 -6.54
C THR A 368 -1.15 7.37 -6.71
N PHE A 369 -0.78 8.04 -7.82
CA PHE A 369 0.61 8.49 -8.04
C PHE A 369 1.08 9.49 -6.98
N MET A 370 0.22 10.41 -6.55
CA MET A 370 0.59 11.47 -5.60
C MET A 370 0.62 10.97 -4.16
N GLU A 371 -0.25 10.03 -3.78
CA GLU A 371 -0.38 9.51 -2.40
C GLU A 371 0.95 8.96 -1.85
N ASP A 372 1.62 8.08 -2.60
CA ASP A 372 2.95 7.56 -2.25
C ASP A 372 4.00 8.67 -2.11
N ARG A 373 4.00 9.62 -3.06
CA ARG A 373 4.98 10.72 -3.13
C ARG A 373 4.79 11.74 -2.00
N ILE A 374 3.57 11.96 -1.54
CA ILE A 374 3.23 12.77 -0.37
C ILE A 374 3.73 12.08 0.92
N SER A 375 3.53 10.76 1.02
CA SER A 375 3.96 9.97 2.18
C SER A 375 5.49 9.96 2.35
N ASP A 376 6.23 9.79 1.26
CA ASP A 376 7.69 9.90 1.23
C ASP A 376 8.18 11.32 1.61
N PHE A 377 7.60 12.37 1.02
CA PHE A 377 7.97 13.75 1.36
C PHE A 377 7.71 14.09 2.84
N ALA A 378 6.53 13.75 3.37
CA ALA A 378 6.19 13.98 4.76
C ALA A 378 7.17 13.25 5.70
N SER A 379 7.49 11.99 5.40
CA SER A 379 8.43 11.18 6.18
C SER A 379 9.86 11.78 6.21
N ARG A 380 10.32 12.35 5.10
CA ARG A 380 11.63 13.04 5.02
C ARG A 380 11.66 14.37 5.77
N LEU A 381 10.59 15.17 5.66
CA LEU A 381 10.46 16.44 6.37
C LEU A 381 10.45 16.22 7.89
N ASP A 382 9.72 15.21 8.35
CA ASP A 382 9.70 14.76 9.75
C ASP A 382 11.07 14.28 10.23
N ALA A 383 11.79 13.51 9.41
CA ALA A 383 13.14 13.03 9.75
C ALA A 383 14.13 14.20 9.94
N ARG A 384 14.21 15.13 8.97
CA ARG A 384 15.02 16.35 9.10
C ARG A 384 14.67 17.14 10.36
N ARG A 385 13.38 17.38 10.62
CA ARG A 385 12.97 18.23 11.75
C ARG A 385 13.30 17.59 13.10
N ARG A 386 13.37 16.25 13.18
CA ARG A 386 13.91 15.53 14.34
C ARG A 386 15.42 15.69 14.47
N GLU A 387 16.18 15.63 13.38
CA GLU A 387 17.63 15.89 13.40
C GLU A 387 17.96 17.34 13.82
N GLU A 388 17.21 18.32 13.33
CA GLU A 388 17.34 19.73 13.72
C GLU A 388 17.09 19.93 15.22
N LEU A 389 15.96 19.42 15.73
CA LEU A 389 15.63 19.49 17.16
C LEU A 389 16.62 18.71 18.04
N GLN A 390 17.15 17.58 17.56
CA GLN A 390 18.22 16.83 18.24
C GLN A 390 19.54 17.63 18.24
N GLY A 391 19.85 18.34 17.16
CA GLY A 391 20.96 19.26 17.05
C GLY A 391 20.86 20.43 18.04
N GLU A 392 19.72 21.11 18.09
CA GLU A 392 19.44 22.17 19.08
C GLU A 392 19.52 21.65 20.51
N ARG A 393 18.89 20.50 20.79
CA ARG A 393 18.94 19.85 22.10
C ARG A 393 20.37 19.51 22.51
N SER A 394 21.20 18.96 21.63
CA SER A 394 22.59 18.64 21.96
C SER A 394 23.43 19.88 22.26
N LYS A 395 23.19 21.01 21.56
CA LYS A 395 23.80 22.31 21.86
C LYS A 395 23.36 22.84 23.23
N ALA A 396 22.07 22.73 23.55
CA ALA A 396 21.53 23.15 24.85
C ALA A 396 22.07 22.28 26.01
N GLU A 397 22.14 20.96 25.83
CA GLU A 397 22.74 20.05 26.82
C GLU A 397 24.25 20.32 27.01
N ALA A 398 24.98 20.66 25.94
CA ALA A 398 26.39 21.06 26.03
C ALA A 398 26.58 22.39 26.77
N ALA A 399 25.77 23.42 26.45
CA ALA A 399 25.79 24.70 27.13
C ALA A 399 25.44 24.59 28.63
N ALA A 400 24.45 23.76 28.98
CA ALA A 400 24.08 23.49 30.36
C ALA A 400 25.21 22.78 31.14
N ARG A 401 25.96 21.86 30.51
CA ARG A 401 27.15 21.24 31.11
C ARG A 401 28.28 22.24 31.32
N ALA A 402 28.52 23.14 30.37
CA ALA A 402 29.54 24.19 30.49
C ALA A 402 29.23 25.15 31.64
N ALA A 403 28.02 25.71 31.67
CA ALA A 403 27.57 26.61 32.74
C ALA A 403 27.60 25.95 34.13
N LYS A 404 27.29 24.64 34.22
CA LYS A 404 27.45 23.90 35.47
C LYS A 404 28.94 23.78 35.86
N GLY A 405 29.82 23.44 34.92
CA GLY A 405 31.27 23.34 35.19
C GLY A 405 31.86 24.66 35.69
N GLU A 406 31.46 25.79 35.12
CA GLU A 406 31.85 27.13 35.59
C GLU A 406 31.35 27.41 37.02
N SER A 407 30.10 27.03 37.33
CA SER A 407 29.51 27.13 38.67
C SER A 407 30.22 26.25 39.71
N ASP A 408 30.54 25.00 39.36
CA ASP A 408 31.23 24.05 40.24
C ASP A 408 32.68 24.53 40.54
N VAL A 409 33.38 25.11 39.54
CA VAL A 409 34.71 25.73 39.72
C VAL A 409 34.63 27.01 40.55
N ALA A 410 33.61 27.84 40.35
CA ALA A 410 33.40 29.04 41.18
C ALA A 410 33.14 28.69 42.65
N ALA A 411 32.37 27.63 42.91
CA ALA A 411 32.11 27.12 44.26
C ALA A 411 33.40 26.64 44.94
N GLN A 412 34.22 25.81 44.28
CA GLN A 412 35.51 25.36 44.82
C GLN A 412 36.46 26.53 45.13
N LYS A 413 36.52 27.53 44.24
CA LYS A 413 37.36 28.71 44.46
C LYS A 413 36.90 29.53 45.67
N HIS A 414 35.59 29.68 45.86
CA HIS A 414 35.05 30.38 47.03
C HIS A 414 35.27 29.59 48.33
N GLU A 415 35.16 28.27 48.31
CA GLU A 415 35.46 27.40 49.45
C GLU A 415 36.93 27.51 49.88
N MET A 416 37.87 27.57 48.92
CA MET A 416 39.28 27.85 49.17
C MET A 416 39.52 29.24 49.79
N GLU A 417 38.83 30.29 49.32
CA GLU A 417 38.92 31.63 49.91
C GLU A 417 38.40 31.65 51.35
N VAL A 418 37.27 30.99 51.64
CA VAL A 418 36.73 30.86 52.99
C VAL A 418 37.68 30.09 53.91
N TYR A 419 38.35 29.05 53.41
CA TYR A 419 39.37 28.31 54.18
C TYR A 419 40.61 29.18 54.49
N ALA A 420 41.12 29.93 53.51
CA ALA A 420 42.25 30.83 53.70
C ALA A 420 41.93 31.99 54.65
N LEU A 421 40.69 32.50 54.64
CA LEU A 421 40.22 33.51 55.60
C LEU A 421 40.13 32.97 57.03
N LYS A 422 39.69 31.71 57.22
CA LYS A 422 39.67 31.07 58.54
C LYS A 422 41.07 30.95 59.15
N GLN A 423 42.06 30.45 58.40
CA GLN A 423 43.44 30.36 58.90
C GLN A 423 44.02 31.72 59.32
N ARG A 424 43.73 32.80 58.57
CA ARG A 424 44.13 34.16 58.94
C ARG A 424 43.46 34.65 60.22
N LEU A 425 42.20 34.29 60.45
CA LEU A 425 41.47 34.64 61.67
C LEU A 425 42.05 33.93 62.89
N GLU A 426 42.37 32.63 62.79
CA GLU A 426 43.02 31.85 63.84
C GLU A 426 44.38 32.46 64.22
N GLN A 427 45.25 32.74 63.23
CA GLN A 427 46.55 33.39 63.44
C GLN A 427 46.41 34.76 64.13
N SER A 428 45.42 35.56 63.73
CA SER A 428 45.13 36.87 64.34
C SER A 428 44.65 36.74 65.79
N SER A 429 43.81 35.75 66.10
CA SER A 429 43.37 35.48 67.48
C SER A 429 44.50 35.06 68.42
N ALA A 430 45.40 34.17 67.97
CA ALA A 430 46.54 33.73 68.75
C ALA A 430 47.50 34.89 69.08
N TYR A 431 47.74 35.79 68.11
CA TYR A 431 48.55 36.99 68.32
C TYR A 431 47.90 37.96 69.34
N LEU A 432 46.58 38.16 69.27
CA LEU A 432 45.84 38.97 70.24
C LEU A 432 45.88 38.39 71.67
N GLU A 433 45.87 37.06 71.80
CA GLU A 433 45.98 36.37 73.09
C GLU A 433 47.38 36.55 73.70
N GLU A 434 48.45 36.46 72.88
CA GLU A 434 49.82 36.68 73.34
C GLU A 434 50.04 38.13 73.82
N VAL A 435 49.47 39.12 73.11
CA VAL A 435 49.52 40.53 73.52
C VAL A 435 48.83 40.75 74.87
N ARG A 436 47.67 40.12 75.11
CA ARG A 436 46.96 40.19 76.41
C ARG A 436 47.77 39.62 77.57
N GLU A 437 48.48 38.51 77.35
CA GLU A 437 49.39 37.94 78.37
C GLU A 437 50.53 38.89 78.73
N ARG A 438 51.09 39.60 77.74
CA ARG A 438 52.13 40.61 77.95
C ARG A 438 51.60 41.82 78.74
N GLU A 439 50.40 42.32 78.42
CA GLU A 439 49.75 43.40 79.18
C GLU A 439 49.42 42.99 80.64
N ARG A 440 48.97 41.75 80.86
CA ARG A 440 48.68 41.23 82.21
C ARG A 440 49.93 41.25 83.10
N LYS A 441 51.05 40.73 82.59
CA LYS A 441 52.34 40.72 83.31
C LYS A 441 52.85 42.13 83.63
N ALA A 442 52.78 43.05 82.68
CA ALA A 442 53.18 44.44 82.89
C ALA A 442 52.44 45.08 84.08
N ARG A 443 51.12 44.88 84.18
CA ARG A 443 50.31 45.40 85.31
C ARG A 443 50.63 44.71 86.64
N GLU A 444 50.98 43.43 86.63
CA GLU A 444 51.38 42.71 87.86
C GLU A 444 52.72 43.19 88.40
N ASP A 445 53.66 43.58 87.55
CA ASP A 445 54.95 44.12 87.99
C ASP A 445 54.86 45.60 88.41
N GLU A 446 54.05 46.40 87.71
CA GLU A 446 53.74 47.79 88.09
C GLU A 446 53.05 47.87 89.47
N ALA A 447 52.14 46.94 89.78
CA ALA A 447 51.48 46.87 91.08
C ALA A 447 52.46 46.59 92.26
N LYS A 448 53.46 45.70 92.06
CA LYS A 448 54.46 45.35 93.07
C LYS A 448 55.35 46.55 93.42
N GLU A 449 55.72 47.35 92.41
CA GLU A 449 56.57 48.54 92.62
C GLU A 449 55.81 49.65 93.38
N VAL A 450 54.51 49.83 93.10
CA VAL A 450 53.65 50.76 93.86
C VAL A 450 53.51 50.33 95.32
N GLU A 451 53.46 49.03 95.61
CA GLU A 451 53.46 48.52 97.00
C GLU A 451 54.81 48.76 97.69
N ARG A 452 55.93 48.49 97.02
CA ARG A 452 57.29 48.73 97.53
C ARG A 452 57.50 50.21 97.92
N LEU A 453 57.08 51.14 97.06
CA LEU A 453 57.17 52.58 97.33
C LEU A 453 56.29 53.02 98.51
N ARG A 454 55.10 52.43 98.67
CA ARG A 454 54.20 52.68 99.82
C ARG A 454 54.78 52.16 101.14
N GLY A 455 55.61 51.12 101.11
CA GLY A 455 56.39 50.67 102.27
C GLY A 455 57.38 51.74 102.73
N SER A 456 58.26 52.19 101.82
CA SER A 456 59.32 53.17 102.11
C SER A 456 58.79 54.48 102.72
N VAL A 457 57.67 55.01 102.21
CA VAL A 457 57.08 56.26 102.71
C VAL A 457 56.60 56.13 104.16
N ARG A 458 56.08 54.97 104.57
CA ARG A 458 55.62 54.76 105.96
C ARG A 458 56.76 54.78 106.97
N GLU A 459 57.88 54.13 106.64
CA GLU A 459 59.06 54.15 107.51
C GLU A 459 59.69 55.56 107.65
N GLU A 460 59.47 56.45 106.67
CA GLU A 460 59.96 57.83 106.73
C GLU A 460 59.03 58.72 107.57
N GLU A 461 57.70 58.53 107.50
CA GLU A 461 56.75 59.21 108.39
C GLU A 461 56.94 58.86 109.87
N GLU A 462 57.21 57.58 110.20
CA GLU A 462 57.44 57.17 111.59
C GLU A 462 58.73 57.75 112.15
N ARG A 463 59.84 57.70 111.40
CA ARG A 463 61.11 58.34 111.77
C ARG A 463 60.95 59.85 112.01
N ARG A 464 60.08 60.53 111.25
CA ARG A 464 59.81 61.97 111.47
C ARG A 464 59.03 62.24 112.76
N ARG A 465 57.99 61.44 113.05
CA ARG A 465 57.18 61.55 114.28
C ARG A 465 58.00 61.27 115.54
N GLU A 466 58.99 60.38 115.46
CA GLU A 466 59.88 60.07 116.59
C GLU A 466 60.82 61.24 116.92
N SER A 467 61.46 61.85 115.90
CA SER A 467 62.31 63.03 116.12
C SER A 467 61.53 64.29 116.54
N GLU A 468 60.26 64.44 116.15
CA GLU A 468 59.40 65.53 116.63
C GLU A 468 59.12 65.41 118.15
N ARG A 469 58.84 64.19 118.66
CA ARG A 469 58.61 63.92 120.10
C ARG A 469 59.86 64.20 120.96
N GLU A 470 61.04 63.83 120.48
CA GLU A 470 62.29 64.06 121.19
C GLU A 470 62.62 65.57 121.33
N ARG A 471 62.35 66.35 120.28
CA ARG A 471 62.50 67.83 120.25
C ARG A 471 61.46 68.59 121.09
N GLU A 472 60.41 67.92 121.54
CA GLU A 472 59.42 68.47 122.47
C GLU A 472 59.85 68.20 123.92
N LYS A 473 60.31 66.98 124.21
CA LYS A 473 60.86 66.57 125.51
C LYS A 473 62.04 67.44 125.96
N ILE A 474 63.04 67.61 125.09
CA ILE A 474 64.23 68.47 125.35
C ILE A 474 63.83 69.93 125.67
N ARG A 475 62.70 70.41 125.13
CA ARG A 475 62.18 71.77 125.38
C ARG A 475 61.50 71.90 126.74
N SER A 476 60.82 70.85 127.19
CA SER A 476 60.26 70.76 128.55
C SER A 476 61.37 70.77 129.60
N ASP A 477 62.42 69.97 129.40
CA ASP A 477 63.46 69.74 130.40
C ASP A 477 64.32 71.00 130.64
N MET A 478 64.69 71.75 129.58
CA MET A 478 65.35 73.06 129.75
C MET A 478 64.46 74.09 130.46
N ALA A 479 63.14 74.03 130.24
CA ALA A 479 62.19 74.92 130.92
C ALA A 479 61.92 74.52 132.38
N ALA A 480 62.38 73.35 132.85
CA ALA A 480 62.38 72.97 134.26
C ALA A 480 63.65 73.48 134.97
N VAL A 481 64.83 73.15 134.42
CA VAL A 481 66.15 73.51 135.00
C VAL A 481 66.30 75.01 135.27
N GLN A 482 65.76 75.86 134.39
CA GLN A 482 65.80 77.31 134.59
C GLN A 482 64.93 77.79 135.77
N ARG A 483 63.82 77.12 136.09
CA ARG A 483 62.89 77.52 137.18
C ARG A 483 63.35 77.09 138.56
N ASP A 484 64.09 75.99 138.68
CA ASP A 484 64.61 75.54 139.98
C ASP A 484 65.86 76.33 140.40
N ARG A 485 66.66 76.79 139.43
CA ARG A 485 67.83 77.66 139.67
C ARG A 485 67.46 79.02 140.29
N ASP A 486 66.29 79.56 139.96
CA ASP A 486 65.81 80.81 140.56
C ASP A 486 65.17 80.58 141.94
N ARG A 487 64.60 79.38 142.20
CA ARG A 487 64.03 79.00 143.51
C ARG A 487 65.08 78.76 144.58
N GLU A 488 66.18 78.07 144.26
CA GLU A 488 67.30 77.85 145.19
C GLU A 488 67.91 79.16 145.74
N LYS A 489 67.66 80.29 145.08
CA LYS A 489 68.22 81.59 145.42
C LYS A 489 67.40 82.31 146.50
N ASP A 490 66.08 82.31 146.37
CA ASP A 490 65.15 82.95 147.32
C ASP A 490 65.01 82.15 148.64
N GLU A 491 65.15 80.82 148.58
CA GLU A 491 64.90 79.94 149.73
C GLU A 491 66.03 80.04 150.78
N ARG A 492 67.29 80.19 150.33
CA ARG A 492 68.48 80.34 151.18
C ARG A 492 68.51 81.64 151.99
N GLU A 493 67.74 82.65 151.60
CA GLU A 493 67.63 83.91 152.37
C GLU A 493 66.65 83.73 153.54
N ARG A 494 65.54 83.03 153.33
CA ARG A 494 64.47 82.80 154.34
C ARG A 494 64.84 81.80 155.44
N GLU A 495 65.75 80.87 155.16
CA GLU A 495 66.26 79.94 156.18
C GLU A 495 67.09 80.63 157.27
N ARG A 496 67.79 81.74 156.94
CA ARG A 496 68.61 82.48 157.91
C ARG A 496 67.77 83.11 159.02
N GLU A 497 66.62 83.67 158.68
CA GLU A 497 65.72 84.32 159.64
C GLU A 497 65.00 83.29 160.52
N ASN A 498 64.44 82.24 159.92
CA ASN A 498 63.70 81.20 160.65
C ASN A 498 64.52 80.42 161.67
N ARG A 499 65.83 80.26 161.44
CA ARG A 499 66.70 79.50 162.36
C ARG A 499 66.86 80.19 163.72
N SER A 500 66.91 81.53 163.72
CA SER A 500 67.10 82.32 164.95
C SER A 500 65.88 82.29 165.89
N GLN A 501 64.70 81.98 165.39
CA GLN A 501 63.46 81.99 166.20
C GLN A 501 63.25 80.65 166.94
N ARG A 502 63.64 79.53 166.33
CA ARG A 502 63.26 78.17 166.79
C ARG A 502 64.08 77.65 167.99
N GLU A 503 65.27 78.19 168.25
CA GLU A 503 66.08 77.78 169.40
C GLU A 503 65.48 78.25 170.74
N ALA A 504 64.69 79.33 170.74
CA ALA A 504 64.09 79.88 171.97
C ALA A 504 62.93 79.03 172.53
N ASP A 505 62.05 78.52 171.66
CA ASP A 505 60.84 77.81 172.10
C ASP A 505 61.11 76.35 172.52
N LEU A 506 62.14 75.71 171.93
CA LEU A 506 62.43 74.29 172.15
C LEU A 506 62.78 73.97 173.62
N VAL A 507 63.30 74.94 174.36
CA VAL A 507 63.68 74.79 175.78
C VAL A 507 62.45 74.64 176.70
N ARG A 508 61.27 75.16 176.31
CA ARG A 508 60.09 75.17 177.19
C ARG A 508 59.34 73.83 177.28
N LEU A 509 59.27 73.08 176.18
CA LEU A 509 58.38 71.90 176.08
C LEU A 509 58.99 70.61 176.63
N LEU A 510 60.30 70.59 176.92
CA LEU A 510 61.03 69.36 177.30
C LEU A 510 60.85 68.92 178.78
N ASP A 511 60.34 69.79 179.65
CA ASP A 511 60.15 69.47 181.08
C ASP A 511 58.72 69.10 181.46
N GLU A 512 57.71 69.43 180.64
CA GLU A 512 56.32 68.97 180.89
C GLU A 512 56.16 67.49 180.56
N ALA A 513 56.72 67.03 179.42
CA ALA A 513 56.58 65.67 178.90
C ALA A 513 57.16 64.54 179.79
N LYS A 514 57.84 64.85 180.90
CA LYS A 514 58.39 63.87 181.84
C LYS A 514 57.40 63.42 182.93
N ARG A 515 56.28 64.11 183.13
CA ARG A 515 55.35 63.82 184.25
C ARG A 515 54.39 62.67 183.95
N ASP A 516 53.90 62.58 182.72
CA ASP A 516 52.76 61.72 182.38
C ASP A 516 53.17 60.27 181.99
N ALA A 517 54.48 59.99 181.96
CA ALA A 517 55.03 58.74 181.42
C ALA A 517 54.99 57.53 182.38
N ASP A 518 54.86 57.76 183.69
CA ASP A 518 54.97 56.72 184.72
C ASP A 518 53.62 56.08 185.10
N ASP A 519 52.52 56.84 185.10
CA ASP A 519 51.17 56.35 185.49
C ASP A 519 50.63 55.26 184.55
N MET A 520 50.90 55.37 183.24
CA MET A 520 50.34 54.53 182.17
C MET A 520 50.84 53.07 182.13
N ARG A 521 51.67 52.62 183.08
CA ARG A 521 52.38 51.33 182.99
C ARG A 521 51.62 50.09 183.47
N ALA A 522 50.65 50.21 184.39
CA ALA A 522 50.26 49.09 185.26
C ALA A 522 48.93 48.37 184.95
N GLU A 523 47.95 48.98 184.26
CA GLU A 523 46.65 48.34 183.98
C GLU A 523 46.74 47.09 183.06
N ARG A 524 47.90 46.86 182.42
CA ARG A 524 48.09 45.88 181.35
C ARG A 524 48.12 44.40 181.77
N GLU A 525 48.03 44.08 183.06
CA GLU A 525 48.12 42.69 183.54
C GLU A 525 46.78 41.91 183.51
N GLN A 526 45.63 42.57 183.35
CA GLN A 526 44.34 41.99 183.75
C GLN A 526 43.59 41.15 182.68
N GLU A 527 43.66 41.48 181.39
CA GLU A 527 42.72 40.94 180.37
C GLU A 527 43.12 39.60 179.70
N ARG A 528 44.21 38.94 180.12
CA ARG A 528 44.83 37.85 179.33
C ARG A 528 44.04 36.52 179.30
N GLY A 529 42.85 36.44 179.90
CA GLY A 529 42.16 35.18 180.22
C GLY A 529 41.04 34.69 179.28
N GLU A 530 40.34 35.54 178.53
CA GLU A 530 39.00 35.14 178.01
C GLU A 530 38.98 34.30 176.70
N ARG A 531 40.10 34.08 176.03
CA ARG A 531 40.16 33.52 174.66
C ARG A 531 39.87 32.01 174.51
N GLU A 532 39.36 31.33 175.54
CA GLU A 532 39.24 29.86 175.56
C GLU A 532 37.87 29.33 175.04
N ARG A 533 36.99 30.19 174.54
CA ARG A 533 35.63 29.82 174.06
C ARG A 533 35.61 29.36 172.58
N GLU A 534 34.42 28.93 172.14
CA GLU A 534 33.94 28.85 170.73
C GLU A 534 34.32 27.69 169.78
N ARG A 535 35.37 26.87 170.02
CA ARG A 535 35.89 25.86 169.05
C ARG A 535 34.91 24.75 168.51
N LEU A 536 33.65 24.67 168.94
CA LEU A 536 32.91 23.40 169.09
C LEU A 536 31.62 23.15 168.25
N ARG A 537 31.31 23.93 167.19
CA ARG A 537 29.92 24.00 166.63
C ARG A 537 29.63 23.58 165.15
N ALA A 538 30.59 23.14 164.34
CA ALA A 538 30.51 23.32 162.87
C ALA A 538 30.03 22.13 161.96
N GLU A 539 29.34 21.10 162.46
CA GLU A 539 29.53 19.75 161.90
C GLU A 539 28.71 19.26 160.66
N ARG A 540 27.37 19.44 160.54
CA ARG A 540 26.57 18.69 159.52
C ARG A 540 25.33 19.36 158.88
N GLN A 541 25.26 19.23 157.55
CA GLN A 541 24.11 19.28 156.60
C GLN A 541 24.51 18.40 155.38
N VAL A 542 23.61 17.77 154.58
CA VAL A 542 23.94 17.32 153.18
C VAL A 542 22.84 16.69 152.26
N SER A 543 21.85 15.94 152.77
CA SER A 543 21.27 14.80 152.00
C SER A 543 19.98 15.07 151.18
N GLU A 544 20.08 15.46 149.91
CA GLU A 544 18.95 16.00 149.09
C GLU A 544 18.56 15.24 147.78
N SER A 545 17.36 15.56 147.26
CA SER A 545 16.92 15.68 145.83
C SER A 545 17.22 14.63 144.72
N ARG A 546 16.19 14.22 143.91
CA ARG A 546 16.43 13.67 142.54
C ARG A 546 15.33 13.66 141.43
N SER A 547 14.30 12.81 141.50
CA SER A 547 13.73 12.13 140.29
C SER A 547 12.57 12.83 139.52
N LYS A 548 12.33 12.42 138.25
CA LYS A 548 11.32 12.93 137.27
C LYS A 548 11.01 11.96 136.10
N CYS A 549 10.03 12.35 135.24
CA CYS A 549 9.94 12.18 133.76
C CYS A 549 9.22 10.95 133.08
N GLU A 550 8.93 11.16 131.78
CA GLU A 550 8.29 10.28 130.74
C GLU A 550 6.82 9.82 130.94
N ALA A 551 6.00 9.47 129.92
CA ALA A 551 5.89 9.77 128.46
C ALA A 551 4.43 9.40 128.00
N LEU A 552 3.76 9.83 126.90
CA LEU A 552 4.04 10.52 125.62
C LEU A 552 4.41 9.65 124.38
N GLU A 553 3.39 9.12 123.65
CA GLU A 553 3.52 8.53 122.29
C GLU A 553 2.19 8.49 121.46
N SER A 554 2.31 8.40 120.12
CA SER A 554 1.50 7.57 119.18
C SER A 554 0.04 7.94 118.84
N LYS A 555 -0.51 7.81 117.60
CA LYS A 555 0.00 7.54 116.21
C LYS A 555 -1.08 8.01 115.18
N VAL A 556 -0.74 8.13 113.89
CA VAL A 556 -1.62 8.61 112.79
C VAL A 556 -1.61 7.62 111.62
N ALA A 557 -2.78 7.23 111.08
CA ALA A 557 -3.01 6.74 109.70
C ALA A 557 -4.48 6.29 109.46
N ALA A 558 -5.37 7.22 109.09
CA ALA A 558 -6.68 6.98 108.48
C ALA A 558 -7.17 8.26 107.78
#